data_AF-A0A9D7X2M6-F1
#
_entry.id   AF-A0A9D7X2M6-F1
#
_cell.length_a   1.000
_cell.length_b   1.000
_cell.length_c   1.000
_cell.angle_alpha   90.00
_cell.angle_beta   90.00
_cell.angle_gamma   90.00
#
_symmetry.space_group_name_H-M   'P 1'
#
loop_
_entity.id
_entity.type
_entity.pdbx_description
1 polymer ?
#
loop_
_entity_poly.entity_id
_entity_poly.type
_entity_poly.pdbx_seq_one_letter_code
_entity_poly.pdbx_strand_id
1 'polypeptide(L)' 'MEKFNLYFTILIVLGFFVLATFLLVSPSFSYLSKEIRVIFSVFLYLYGIFRVVRVITKRKRRDDEDA' A
#
# COMPACT_ATOMS: atom_id res chain seq x y z
N MET A 1 -9.79 19.30 -1.35
CA MET A 1 -9.37 18.07 -2.08
C MET A 1 -8.33 17.22 -1.33
N GLU A 2 -7.50 17.77 -0.45
CA GLU A 2 -6.44 16.99 0.24
C GLU A 2 -6.96 15.89 1.17
N LYS A 3 -8.06 16.14 1.89
CA LYS A 3 -8.70 15.11 2.72
C LYS A 3 -9.11 13.90 1.89
N PHE A 4 -9.64 14.11 0.68
CA PHE A 4 -10.00 13.05 -0.25
C PHE A 4 -8.78 12.23 -0.69
N ASN A 5 -7.65 12.90 -0.96
CA ASN A 5 -6.42 12.23 -1.37
C ASN A 5 -5.81 11.35 -0.26
N LEU A 6 -5.96 11.77 1.00
CA LEU A 6 -5.52 11.02 2.17
C LEU A 6 -6.41 9.79 2.41
N TYR A 7 -7.74 9.98 2.38
CA TYR A 7 -8.69 8.86 2.46
C TYR A 7 -8.49 7.86 1.33
N PHE A 8 -8.28 8.32 0.09
CA PHE A 8 -8.02 7.47 -1.06
C PHE A 8 -6.69 6.71 -0.91
N THR A 9 -5.66 7.34 -0.35
CA THR A 9 -4.38 6.68 -0.05
C THR A 9 -4.54 5.61 1.01
N ILE A 10 -5.27 5.90 2.10
CA ILE A 10 -5.58 4.90 3.15
C ILE A 10 -6.37 3.73 2.53
N LEU A 11 -7.38 4.02 1.71
CA LEU A 11 -8.20 2.99 1.04
C LEU A 11 -7.36 2.08 0.14
N ILE A 12 -6.43 2.66 -0.64
CA ILE A 12 -5.50 1.90 -1.48
C ILE A 12 -4.58 1.01 -0.63
N VAL A 13 -4.04 1.53 0.47
CA VAL A 13 -3.14 0.78 1.36
C VAL A 13 -3.87 -0.37 2.04
N LEU A 14 -5.10 -0.12 2.48
CA LEU A 14 -5.99 -1.13 3.04
C LEU A 14 -6.31 -2.20 2.00
N GLY A 15 -6.57 -1.80 0.75
CA GLY A 15 -6.74 -2.70 -0.38
C GLY A 15 -5.51 -3.56 -0.65
N PHE A 16 -4.30 -3.00 -0.60
CA PHE A 16 -3.05 -3.76 -0.73
C PHE A 16 -2.82 -4.72 0.44
N PHE A 17 -3.18 -4.33 1.66
CA PHE A 17 -3.14 -5.21 2.84
C PHE A 17 -4.07 -6.40 2.69
N VAL A 18 -5.32 -6.15 2.27
CA VAL A 18 -6.32 -7.19 2.00
C VAL A 18 -5.84 -8.09 0.87
N LEU A 19 -5.29 -7.53 -0.20
CA LEU A 19 -4.77 -8.29 -1.35
C LEU A 19 -3.58 -9.16 -0.96
N ALA A 20 -2.62 -8.64 -0.19
CA ALA A 20 -1.47 -9.39 0.30
C ALA A 20 -1.89 -10.54 1.24
N THR A 21 -2.82 -10.26 2.15
CA THR A 21 -3.40 -11.28 3.05
C THR A 21 -4.18 -12.33 2.25
N PHE A 22 -4.96 -11.92 1.26
CA PHE A 22 -5.68 -12.82 0.37
C PHE A 22 -4.73 -13.70 -0.45
N LEU A 23 -3.61 -13.15 -0.92
CA LEU A 23 -2.58 -13.92 -1.63
C LEU A 23 -1.97 -15.02 -0.75
N LEU A 24 -1.76 -14.72 0.54
CA LEU A 24 -1.20 -15.66 1.53
C LEU A 24 -2.19 -16.74 1.97
N VAL A 25 -3.46 -16.37 2.16
CA VAL A 25 -4.49 -17.27 2.72
C VAL A 25 -5.23 -18.07 1.64
N SER A 26 -5.38 -17.51 0.43
CA SER A 26 -6.16 -18.17 -0.62
C SER A 26 -5.39 -19.36 -1.23
N PRO A 27 -5.95 -20.58 -1.21
CA PRO A 27 -5.35 -21.75 -1.85
C PRO A 27 -5.42 -21.70 -3.37
N SER A 28 -6.13 -20.71 -3.95
CA SER A 28 -6.38 -20.59 -5.40
C SER A 28 -5.12 -20.45 -6.25
N PHE A 29 -4.00 -20.05 -5.64
CA PHE A 29 -2.71 -19.89 -6.34
C PHE A 29 -1.80 -21.12 -6.20
N SER A 30 -2.33 -22.35 -6.14
CA SER A 30 -1.51 -23.57 -6.04
C SER A 30 -0.49 -23.72 -7.18
N TYR A 31 -0.73 -23.06 -8.32
CA TYR A 31 0.21 -22.97 -9.44
C TYR A 31 1.42 -22.06 -9.17
N LEU A 32 1.35 -21.20 -8.16
CA LEU A 32 2.42 -20.27 -7.77
C LEU A 32 3.16 -20.83 -6.54
N SER A 33 4.49 -20.99 -6.65
CA SER A 33 5.34 -21.37 -5.52
C SER A 33 5.10 -20.46 -4.32
N LYS A 34 5.06 -21.06 -3.12
CA LYS A 34 4.87 -20.34 -1.85
C LYS A 34 5.86 -19.18 -1.72
N GLU A 35 7.09 -19.36 -2.18
CA GLU A 35 8.14 -18.34 -2.16
C GLU A 35 7.73 -17.09 -2.95
N ILE A 36 7.20 -17.26 -4.16
CA ILE A 36 6.78 -16.12 -5.00
C ILE A 36 5.62 -15.37 -4.35
N ARG A 37 4.68 -16.06 -3.70
CA ARG A 37 3.59 -15.40 -2.95
C ARG A 37 4.09 -14.57 -1.79
N VAL A 38 5.06 -15.08 -1.04
CA VAL A 38 5.67 -14.34 0.08
C VAL A 38 6.41 -13.12 -0.46
N ILE A 39 7.22 -13.26 -1.51
CA ILE A 39 7.95 -12.15 -2.14
C ILE A 39 6.96 -11.08 -2.61
N PHE A 40 5.91 -11.45 -3.36
CA PHE A 40 4.89 -10.50 -3.82
C PHE A 40 4.18 -9.80 -2.66
N SER A 41 3.87 -10.52 -1.58
CA SER A 41 3.22 -9.95 -0.40
C SER A 41 4.12 -8.92 0.29
N VAL A 42 5.41 -9.21 0.43
CA VAL A 42 6.40 -8.26 0.98
C VAL A 42 6.55 -7.03 0.09
N PHE A 43 6.60 -7.21 -1.23
CA PHE A 43 6.62 -6.09 -2.18
C PHE A 43 5.38 -5.22 -2.09
N LEU A 44 4.19 -5.83 -1.95
CA LEU A 44 2.93 -5.13 -1.75
C LEU A 44 2.93 -4.29 -0.47
N TYR A 45 3.46 -4.83 0.62
CA TYR A 45 3.62 -4.09 1.88
C TYR A 45 4.59 -2.91 1.74
N LEU A 46 5.77 -3.15 1.18
CA LEU A 46 6.78 -2.11 0.95
C LEU A 46 6.24 -0.99 0.06
N TYR A 47 5.54 -1.33 -1.02
CA TYR A 47 4.93 -0.36 -1.92
C TYR A 47 3.82 0.45 -1.24
N GLY A 48 2.97 -0.21 -0.44
CA GLY A 48 1.94 0.43 0.36
C GLY A 48 2.54 1.48 1.32
N ILE A 49 3.56 1.09 2.09
CA ILE A 49 4.26 1.99 3.02
C ILE A 49 4.93 3.15 2.27
N PHE A 50 5.66 2.86 1.19
CA PHE A 50 6.32 3.88 0.37
C PHE A 50 5.32 4.93 -0.13
N ARG A 51 4.14 4.49 -0.57
CA ARG A 51 3.09 5.39 -1.06
C ARG A 51 2.51 6.27 0.04
N VAL A 52 2.30 5.73 1.24
CA VAL A 52 1.88 6.51 2.42
C VAL A 52 2.92 7.57 2.75
N VAL A 53 4.19 7.19 2.87
CA VAL A 53 5.30 8.11 3.17
C VAL A 53 5.35 9.22 2.13
N ARG A 54 5.27 8.90 0.84
CA ARG A 54 5.30 9.89 -0.24
C ARG A 54 4.15 10.90 -0.15
N VAL A 55 2.96 10.44 0.21
CA VAL A 55 1.79 11.32 0.39
C VAL A 55 1.95 12.21 1.62
N ILE A 56 2.47 11.69 2.73
CA ILE A 56 2.77 12.47 3.94
C ILE A 56 3.84 13.53 3.65
N THR A 57 4.95 13.15 3.01
CA THR A 57 6.03 14.08 2.66
C THR A 57 5.54 15.19 1.72
N LYS A 58 4.69 14.84 0.73
CA LYS A 58 4.09 15.83 -0.17
C LYS A 58 3.17 16.81 0.57
N ARG A 59 2.51 16.37 1.65
CA ARG A 59 1.66 17.21 2.48
C ARG A 59 2.48 18.15 3.36
N LYS A 60 3.52 17.63 4.03
CA LYS A 60 4.42 18.44 4.86
C LYS A 60 5.06 19.59 4.05
N ARG A 61 5.50 19.30 2.82
CA ARG A 61 6.10 20.30 1.95
C ARG A 61 5.13 21.39 1.49
N ARG A 62 3.81 21.11 1.47
CA ARG A 62 2.78 22.11 1.17
C ARG A 62 2.52 23.03 2.36
N ASP A 63 2.41 22.47 3.56
CA ASP A 63 2.25 23.28 4.78
C ASP A 63 3.45 24.24 4.99
N ASP A 64 4.66 23.84 4.59
CA ASP A 64 5.87 24.69 4.66
C ASP A 64 5.94 25.76 3.54
N GLU A 65 5.20 25.61 2.42
CA GLU A 65 5.15 26.59 1.31
C GLU A 65 4.05 27.65 1.52
N ASP A 66 3.04 27.35 2.34
CA ASP A 66 1.91 28.24 2.67
C ASP A 66 2.11 29.03 3.98
N ALA A 67 3.26 28.87 4.66
CA ALA A 67 3.65 29.56 5.90
C ALA A 67 4.73 30.63 5.66
#